data_AF-A0A3P8VDC6-F1
#
_entry.id   AF-A0A3P8VDC6-F1
#
_cell.length_a   1.000
_cell.length_b   1.000
_cell.length_c   1.000
_cell.angle_alpha   90.00
_cell.angle_beta   90.00
_cell.angle_gamma   90.00
#
_symmetry.space_group_name_H-M   'P 1'
#
loop_
_entity.id
_entity.type
_entity.pdbx_description
1 polymer ?
#
loop_
_entity_poly.entity_id
_entity_poly.type
_entity_poly.pdbx_seq_one_letter_code
_entity_poly.pdbx_strand_id
1 'polypeptide(L)' 'MCVAVKKKLQLYYWKDRDFHELQGDFGAPDIPKSMAWCGNSICVGFKRDYYLFRVRCLTLPSIVFW' A
#
# COMPACT_ATOMS: atom_id res chain seq x y z
N MET A 1 0.03 -6.66 -3.16
CA MET A 1 0.96 -7.02 -2.06
C MET A 1 1.59 -5.74 -1.50
N CYS A 2 1.62 -5.58 -0.18
CA CYS A 2 2.22 -4.40 0.46
C CYS A 2 3.41 -4.86 1.30
N VAL A 3 4.57 -4.23 1.11
CA VAL A 3 5.80 -4.55 1.82
C VAL A 3 6.30 -3.31 2.52
N ALA A 4 6.65 -3.44 3.79
CA ALA A 4 7.27 -2.39 4.56
C ALA A 4 8.75 -2.68 4.75
N VAL A 5 9.61 -1.78 4.28
CA VAL A 5 11.06 -1.88 4.42
C VAL A 5 11.55 -0.71 5.26
N LYS A 6 11.87 -0.96 6.53
CA LYS A 6 12.27 0.07 7.51
C LYS A 6 11.24 1.21 7.60
N LYS A 7 11.57 2.37 7.03
CA LYS A 7 10.74 3.58 6.98
C LYS A 7 10.14 3.83 5.60
N LYS A 8 10.14 2.84 4.73
CA LYS A 8 9.59 2.91 3.38
C LYS A 8 8.45 1.91 3.23
N LEU A 9 7.32 2.38 2.71
CA LEU A 9 6.23 1.52 2.27
C LEU A 9 6.32 1.34 0.76
N GLN A 10 6.27 0.09 0.31
CA GLN A 10 6.27 -0.28 -1.09
C GLN A 10 4.99 -1.06 -1.41
N LEU A 11 4.19 -0.53 -2.33
CA LEU A 11 2.99 -1.19 -2.83
C LEU A 11 3.28 -1.82 -4.18
N TYR A 12 3.11 -3.14 -4.24
CA TYR A 12 3.19 -3.91 -5.46
C TYR A 12 1.79 -4.40 -5.85
N TYR A 13 1.44 -4.26 -7.12
CA TYR A 13 0.27 -4.92 -7.69
C TYR A 13 0.72 -6.00 -8.67
N TRP A 14 -0.05 -7.08 -8.68
CA TRP A 14 0.17 -8.16 -9.62
C TRP A 14 -0.61 -7.86 -10.89
N LYS A 15 0.09 -7.73 -12.01
CA LYS A 15 -0.53 -7.56 -13.33
C LYS A 15 0.38 -8.16 -14.39
N ASP A 16 -0.20 -8.82 -15.38
CA ASP A 16 0.54 -9.37 -16.52
C ASP A 16 1.72 -10.30 -16.14
N ARG A 17 1.58 -11.01 -15.01
CA ARG A 17 2.60 -11.87 -14.36
C ARG A 17 3.84 -11.14 -13.83
N ASP A 18 3.81 -9.83 -13.81
CA ASP A 18 4.86 -8.99 -13.24
C ASP A 18 4.36 -8.23 -12.01
N PHE A 19 5.29 -7.98 -11.10
CA PHE A 19 5.05 -7.11 -9.93
C PHE A 19 5.35 -5.68 -10.32
N HIS A 20 4.29 -4.91 -10.51
CA HIS A 20 4.41 -3.49 -10.79
C HIS A 20 4.26 -2.67 -9.51
N GLU A 21 5.07 -1.63 -9.36
CA GLU A 21 4.96 -0.69 -8.25
C GLU A 21 3.79 0.26 -8.50
N LEU A 22 2.84 0.33 -7.56
CA LEU A 22 1.63 1.13 -7.72
C LEU A 22 1.88 2.61 -7.34
N GLN A 23 2.69 2.84 -6.32
CA GLN A 23 3.08 4.16 -5.86
C GLN A 23 4.47 4.06 -5.23
N GLY A 24 5.39 4.88 -5.72
CA GLY A 24 6.79 4.89 -5.29
C GLY A 24 6.94 5.13 -3.78
N ASP A 25 8.03 4.59 -3.23
CA ASP A 25 8.42 4.61 -1.81
C ASP A 25 7.75 5.70 -0.97
N PHE A 26 6.75 5.32 -0.17
CA PHE A 26 6.22 6.22 0.84
C PHE A 26 7.20 6.28 2.01
N GLY A 27 7.88 7.43 2.15
CA GLY A 27 8.68 7.74 3.33
C GLY A 27 7.78 7.93 4.55
N ALA A 28 7.69 6.91 5.39
CA ALA A 28 7.00 6.96 6.66
C ALA A 28 7.88 7.62 7.74
N PRO A 29 7.29 8.37 8.69
CA PRO A 29 8.05 8.98 9.78
C PRO A 29 8.70 7.92 10.70
N ASP A 30 8.05 6.76 10.83
CA ASP A 30 8.47 5.66 11.70
C ASP A 30 8.35 4.29 10.99
N ILE A 31 8.73 3.20 11.66
CA ILE A 31 8.63 1.83 11.16
C ILE A 31 7.18 1.35 11.33
N PRO A 32 6.48 0.97 10.25
CA PRO A 32 5.10 0.49 10.34
C PRO A 32 5.10 -0.86 11.06
N LYS A 33 4.26 -0.99 12.09
CA LYS A 33 4.14 -2.21 12.88
C LYS A 33 3.04 -3.13 12.36
N SER A 34 1.94 -2.55 11.89
CA SER A 34 0.78 -3.29 11.40
C SER A 34 0.21 -2.63 10.17
N MET A 35 -0.32 -3.45 9.26
CA MET A 35 -0.98 -2.98 8.05
C MET A 35 -2.22 -3.82 7.79
N ALA A 36 -3.31 -3.17 7.41
CA ALA A 36 -4.55 -3.82 7.05
C ALA A 36 -5.09 -3.19 5.77
N TRP A 37 -5.49 -4.03 4.82
CA TRP A 37 -6.13 -3.58 3.59
C TRP A 37 -7.64 -3.52 3.79
N CYS A 38 -8.25 -2.39 3.49
CA CYS A 38 -9.68 -2.18 3.55
C CYS A 38 -10.16 -1.58 2.22
N GLY A 39 -10.70 -2.42 1.34
CA GLY A 39 -11.25 -1.92 0.08
C GLY A 39 -10.16 -1.28 -0.80
N ASN A 40 -10.33 0.01 -1.06
CA ASN A 40 -9.40 0.84 -1.82
C ASN A 40 -8.42 1.62 -0.93
N SER A 41 -8.32 1.29 0.35
CA SER A 41 -7.44 1.98 1.29
C SER A 41 -6.63 0.97 2.12
N ILE A 42 -5.44 1.37 2.54
CA ILE A 42 -4.60 0.62 3.47
C ILE A 42 -4.45 1.43 4.74
N CYS A 43 -4.79 0.83 5.86
CA CYS A 43 -4.48 1.36 7.18
C CYS A 43 -3.10 0.86 7.58
N VAL A 44 -2.19 1.79 7.87
CA VAL A 44 -0.85 1.50 8.37
C VAL A 44 -0.76 2.06 9.79
N GLY A 45 -0.57 1.17 10.76
CA GLY A 45 -0.35 1.51 12.16
C GLY A 45 1.14 1.62 12.47
N PHE A 46 1.54 2.79 12.94
CA PHE A 46 2.83 2.99 13.59
C PHE A 46 2.68 2.86 15.10
N LYS A 47 3.78 3.03 15.83
CA LYS A 47 3.77 2.95 17.29
C LYS A 47 2.92 4.04 17.94
N ARG A 48 2.82 5.21 17.32
CA ARG A 48 2.15 6.40 17.88
C ARG A 48 1.08 7.00 16.98
N ASP A 49 1.14 6.73 15.68
CA ASP A 49 0.28 7.35 14.69
C ASP A 49 -0.30 6.29 13.74
N TYR A 50 -1.45 6.59 13.14
CA TYR A 50 -2.05 5.77 12.10
C TYR A 50 -2.13 6.58 10.81
N TYR A 51 -1.73 5.97 9.71
CA TYR A 51 -1.83 6.55 8.38
C TYR A 51 -2.79 5.74 7.53
N LEU A 52 -3.77 6.44 6.97
CA LEU A 52 -4.69 5.86 5.99
C LEU A 52 -4.18 6.22 4.60
N PHE A 53 -3.66 5.22 3.88
CA PHE A 53 -3.24 5.37 2.50
C PHE A 53 -4.39 5.03 1.58
N ARG A 54 -4.92 6.02 0.86
CA ARG A 54 -5.92 5.78 -0.16
C ARG A 54 -5.26 5.34 -1.46
N VAL A 55 -5.39 4.07 -1.77
CA VAL A 55 -4.81 3.45 -2.95
C VAL A 55 -5.69 3.79 -4.15
N ARG A 56 -5.30 4.84 -4.89
CA ARG A 56 -5.91 5.18 -6.18
C ARG A 56 -5.15 4.46 -7.27
N CYS A 57 -5.61 3.26 -7.62
CA CYS A 57 -5.20 2.62 -8.87
C CYS A 57 -5.81 3.43 -10.03
N LEU A 58 -5.09 4.47 -10.50
CA LEU A 58 -5.54 5.36 -11.58
C LEU A 58 -5.52 4.68 -12.97
N THR A 59 -5.08 3.42 -13.05
CA THR A 59 -4.86 2.68 -14.30
C THR A 59 -5.81 1.52 -14.55
N LEU A 60 -6.84 1.31 -13.71
CA LEU A 60 -7.84 0.26 -13.95
C LEU A 60 -9.27 0.78 -13.67
N PRO A 61 -10.06 1.06 -14.72
CA PRO A 61 -11.50 1.31 -14.59
C PRO A 61 -12.28 0.12 -14.01
N SER A 62 -11.67 -1.06 -13.93
CA SER A 62 -12.38 -2.32 -13.68
C SER A 62 -11.46 -3.37 -13.03
N ILE A 63 -11.07 -3.22 -11.78
CA ILE A 63 -10.68 -4.39 -10.96
C ILE A 63 -11.68 -4.53 -9.82
N VAL A 64 -12.85 -5.02 -10.23
CA VAL A 64 -13.50 -6.21 -9.69
C VAL A 64 -12.88 -6.68 -8.37
N PHE A 65 -13.50 -6.26 -7.27
CA PHE A 65 -13.49 -6.97 -5.99
C PHE A 65 -14.15 -8.33 -6.21
N TRP A 66 -13.37 -9.40 -6.33
CA TRP A 66 -13.78 -10.79 -6.11
C TRP A 66 -12.69 -11.50 -5.32
#